data_AF-A0AAE5NJ38-F1
#
_entry.id   AF-A0AAE5NJ38-F1
#
_cell.length_a   1.000
_cell.length_b   1.000
_cell.length_c   1.000
_cell.angle_alpha   90.00
_cell.angle_beta   90.00
_cell.angle_gamma   90.00
#
_symmetry.space_group_name_H-M   'P 1'
#
loop_
_entity.id
_entity.type
_entity.pdbx_description
1 polymer ?
#
loop_
_entity_poly.entity_id
_entity_poly.type
_entity_poly.pdbx_seq_one_letter_code
_entity_poly.pdbx_strand_id
1 'polypeptide(L)'
;MKTVKIIASLALAFASALTLSACVAHSSSGSAASPSVSKTPKPFPSVTVRSMEEQTTQVSSDGSWSYVSNDGLQVKVNADGSWTKTGIMGEETAVSADGSWTHKARIEIAEQGTVQGPQAKVQADGGYTTVKKGGQPGTTKPTVPQMPEKPANPQAVTPKTPVEPSYALQ
;
A
#
# COMPACT_ATOMS: atom_id res chain seq x y z
N MET A 1 50.94 -5.17 1.96
CA MET A 1 50.78 -5.10 3.43
C MET A 1 49.37 -4.61 3.70
N LYS A 2 48.54 -5.41 4.37
CA LYS A 2 47.11 -5.17 4.57
C LYS A 2 46.93 -4.32 5.83
N THR A 3 46.29 -3.15 5.73
CA THR A 3 45.97 -2.33 6.89
C THR A 3 44.47 -2.37 7.16
N VAL A 4 44.18 -2.83 8.38
CA VAL A 4 42.88 -3.21 8.95
C VAL A 4 42.01 -1.98 9.24
N LYS A 5 40.71 -2.09 8.96
CA LYS A 5 39.69 -1.08 9.25
C LYS A 5 39.09 -1.38 10.63
N ILE A 6 39.21 -0.44 11.56
CA ILE A 6 38.75 -0.56 12.95
C ILE A 6 37.21 -0.54 12.96
N ILE A 7 36.62 -1.57 13.54
CA ILE A 7 35.17 -1.75 13.71
C ILE A 7 34.81 -1.12 15.05
N ALA A 8 33.94 -0.11 15.05
CA ALA A 8 33.37 0.46 16.26
C ALA A 8 32.16 -0.40 16.68
N SER A 9 32.30 -1.13 17.78
CA SER A 9 31.23 -1.90 18.42
C SER A 9 30.28 -0.95 19.15
N LEU A 10 29.04 -0.80 18.66
CA LEU A 10 27.97 -0.12 19.39
C LEU A 10 27.09 -1.18 20.09
N ALA A 11 27.25 -1.30 21.41
CA ALA A 11 26.40 -2.15 22.24
C ALA A 11 25.07 -1.44 22.51
N LEU A 12 23.94 -2.08 22.16
CA LEU A 12 22.61 -1.66 22.58
C LEU A 12 22.05 -2.71 23.54
N ALA A 13 21.99 -2.37 24.83
CA ALA A 13 21.35 -3.19 25.84
C ALA A 13 19.83 -3.03 25.74
N PHE A 14 19.11 -4.14 25.53
CA PHE A 14 17.65 -4.18 25.63
C PHE A 14 17.28 -4.53 27.08
N ALA A 15 16.74 -3.55 27.81
CA ALA A 15 16.09 -3.78 29.10
C ALA A 15 14.62 -4.18 28.86
N SER A 16 14.32 -5.46 29.07
CA SER A 16 12.95 -5.98 29.11
C SER A 16 12.38 -5.86 30.52
N ALA A 17 11.23 -5.21 30.67
CA ALA A 17 10.38 -5.34 31.85
C ALA A 17 8.90 -5.36 31.40
N LEU A 18 8.32 -6.56 31.34
CA LEU A 18 6.87 -6.74 31.32
C LEU A 18 6.41 -7.10 32.73
N THR A 19 5.68 -6.19 33.36
CA THR A 19 4.92 -6.46 34.59
C THR A 19 3.49 -6.83 34.21
N LEU A 20 3.13 -8.12 34.30
CA LEU A 20 1.73 -8.55 34.29
C LEU A 20 1.19 -8.44 35.73
N SER A 21 0.31 -7.47 35.96
CA SER A 21 -0.45 -7.37 37.21
C SER A 21 -1.79 -8.07 37.05
N ALA A 22 -2.05 -9.01 37.94
CA ALA A 22 -3.26 -9.80 38.04
C ALA A 22 -4.39 -9.02 38.73
N CYS A 23 -5.63 -9.33 38.36
CA CYS A 23 -6.75 -9.22 39.29
C CYS A 23 -7.65 -10.45 39.13
N VAL A 24 -7.75 -11.20 40.22
CA VAL A 24 -8.62 -12.36 40.43
C VAL A 24 -9.77 -11.94 41.35
N ALA A 25 -10.74 -12.86 41.49
CA ALA A 25 -11.83 -12.95 42.48
C ALA A 25 -13.20 -12.39 42.01
N HIS A 26 -14.35 -13.02 42.22
CA HIS A 26 -14.77 -14.01 43.23
C HIS A 26 -15.86 -14.98 42.71
N SER A 27 -15.96 -16.14 43.37
CA SER A 27 -16.95 -17.22 43.18
C SER A 27 -18.16 -17.11 44.13
N SER A 28 -19.29 -17.72 43.73
CA SER A 28 -20.31 -18.51 44.49
C SER A 28 -21.73 -18.22 43.95
N SER A 29 -22.38 -19.15 43.23
CA SER A 29 -23.17 -20.34 43.65
C SER A 29 -24.69 -20.06 43.68
N GLY A 30 -25.45 -20.76 42.84
CA GLY A 30 -26.91 -20.81 42.86
C GLY A 30 -27.45 -21.79 41.81
N SER A 31 -28.11 -22.85 42.27
CA SER A 31 -28.50 -24.04 41.51
C SER A 31 -29.80 -23.92 40.69
N ALA A 32 -29.83 -24.71 39.61
CA ALA A 32 -30.95 -25.48 39.03
C ALA A 32 -32.28 -24.80 38.61
N ALA A 33 -32.54 -24.77 37.29
CA ALA A 33 -33.68 -25.45 36.64
C ALA A 33 -33.64 -25.25 35.10
N SER A 34 -33.66 -26.34 34.35
CA SER A 34 -34.08 -26.42 32.94
C SER A 34 -35.57 -26.85 32.91
N PRO A 35 -36.37 -26.68 31.81
CA PRO A 35 -35.94 -26.68 30.42
C PRO A 35 -36.69 -25.74 29.41
N SER A 36 -36.17 -25.74 28.18
CA SER A 36 -36.90 -25.82 26.89
C SER A 36 -36.97 -24.58 25.97
N VAL A 37 -36.25 -24.71 24.83
CA VAL A 37 -36.45 -24.14 23.47
C VAL A 37 -36.19 -22.62 23.34
N SER A 38 -35.29 -22.08 22.50
CA SER A 38 -34.90 -22.41 21.11
C SER A 38 -33.61 -21.69 20.67
N LYS A 39 -32.71 -22.42 19.99
CA LYS A 39 -31.71 -22.03 18.97
C LYS A 39 -31.01 -20.65 19.07
N THR A 40 -29.73 -20.65 19.50
CA THR A 40 -28.77 -19.57 19.16
C THR A 40 -27.32 -20.10 19.19
N PRO A 41 -26.58 -20.14 18.07
CA PRO A 41 -25.14 -20.34 18.11
C PRO A 41 -24.43 -19.05 18.54
N LYS A 42 -23.59 -19.14 19.58
CA LYS A 42 -22.67 -18.07 20.02
C LYS A 42 -21.72 -17.67 18.88
N PRO A 43 -21.36 -16.39 18.72
CA PRO A 43 -20.34 -15.98 17.75
C PRO A 43 -18.98 -16.54 18.20
N PHE A 44 -18.39 -17.37 17.34
CA PHE A 44 -16.99 -17.78 17.43
C PHE A 44 -16.08 -16.57 17.18
N PRO A 45 -14.84 -16.52 17.72
CA PRO A 45 -13.89 -15.49 17.34
C PRO A 45 -13.68 -15.58 15.81
N SER A 46 -13.97 -14.47 15.11
CA SER A 46 -13.66 -14.35 13.69
C SER A 46 -12.16 -14.47 13.52
N VAL A 47 -11.69 -15.70 13.25
CA VAL A 47 -10.50 -15.90 12.46
C VAL A 47 -10.82 -15.20 11.14
N THR A 48 -10.25 -14.01 10.96
CA THR A 48 -10.20 -13.39 9.63
C THR A 48 -9.33 -14.31 8.80
N VAL A 49 -9.97 -15.32 8.21
CA VAL A 49 -9.43 -16.02 7.05
C VAL A 49 -9.09 -14.90 6.09
N ARG A 50 -7.82 -14.80 5.68
CA ARG A 50 -7.42 -13.91 4.60
C ARG A 50 -8.30 -14.29 3.41
N SER A 51 -9.37 -13.53 3.24
CA SER A 51 -10.33 -13.68 2.15
C SER A 51 -9.49 -13.72 0.88
N MET A 52 -9.77 -14.67 0.01
CA MET A 52 -9.43 -14.48 -1.39
C MET A 52 -10.00 -13.10 -1.76
N GLU A 53 -9.16 -12.20 -2.28
CA GLU A 53 -9.56 -10.82 -2.54
C GLU A 53 -10.61 -10.88 -3.67
N GLU A 54 -11.88 -11.01 -3.31
CA GLU A 54 -12.98 -10.93 -4.25
C GLU A 54 -12.89 -9.57 -4.93
N GLN A 55 -13.12 -9.53 -6.25
CA GLN A 55 -13.06 -8.28 -6.98
C GLN A 55 -14.03 -7.29 -6.33
N THR A 56 -13.51 -6.20 -5.79
CA THR A 56 -14.31 -5.23 -5.04
C THR A 56 -14.19 -3.86 -5.67
N THR A 57 -15.33 -3.18 -5.80
CA THR A 57 -15.38 -1.77 -6.19
C THR A 57 -16.21 -1.04 -5.15
N GLN A 58 -15.62 -0.02 -4.54
CA GLN A 58 -16.28 0.80 -3.53
C GLN A 58 -16.28 2.25 -4.01
N VAL A 59 -17.43 2.91 -3.93
CA VAL A 59 -17.59 4.34 -4.23
C VAL A 59 -18.16 5.01 -2.99
N SER A 60 -17.49 6.07 -2.53
CA SER A 60 -17.85 6.87 -1.37
C SER A 60 -18.81 8.00 -1.76
N SER A 61 -19.44 8.62 -0.76
CA SER A 61 -20.38 9.74 -0.96
C SER A 61 -19.72 11.01 -1.50
N ASP A 62 -18.41 11.20 -1.26
CA ASP A 62 -17.61 12.27 -1.85
C ASP A 62 -17.16 11.97 -3.28
N GLY A 63 -17.59 10.82 -3.83
CA GLY A 63 -17.27 10.33 -5.15
C GLY A 63 -15.89 9.67 -5.28
N SER A 64 -15.06 9.68 -4.22
CA SER A 64 -13.84 8.87 -4.20
C SER A 64 -14.17 7.39 -4.36
N TRP A 65 -13.25 6.62 -4.93
CA TRP A 65 -13.49 5.20 -5.16
C TRP A 65 -12.22 4.37 -5.13
N SER A 66 -12.38 3.08 -4.84
CA SER A 66 -11.30 2.10 -4.88
C SER A 66 -11.75 0.85 -5.60
N TYR A 67 -10.79 0.20 -6.25
CA TYR A 67 -10.96 -1.06 -6.94
C TYR A 67 -9.84 -2.02 -6.53
N VAL A 68 -10.20 -3.26 -6.25
CA VAL A 68 -9.26 -4.37 -6.04
C VAL A 68 -9.64 -5.48 -7.00
N SER A 69 -8.72 -5.89 -7.87
CA SER A 69 -8.92 -7.05 -8.75
C SER A 69 -8.70 -8.34 -7.99
N ASN A 70 -9.17 -9.45 -8.55
CA ASN A 70 -8.94 -10.77 -7.95
C ASN A 70 -7.45 -11.17 -7.90
N ASP A 71 -6.64 -10.61 -8.79
CA ASP A 71 -5.19 -10.83 -8.86
C ASP A 71 -4.40 -9.93 -7.90
N GLY A 72 -5.08 -9.06 -7.13
CA GLY A 72 -4.46 -8.14 -6.19
C GLY A 72 -4.01 -6.79 -6.78
N LEU A 73 -4.45 -6.44 -7.99
CA LEU A 73 -4.25 -5.09 -8.53
C LEU A 73 -5.15 -4.13 -7.77
N GLN A 74 -4.58 -3.04 -7.26
CA GLN A 74 -5.31 -2.06 -6.47
C GLN A 74 -5.30 -0.70 -7.15
N VAL A 75 -6.45 -0.04 -7.17
CA VAL A 75 -6.62 1.35 -7.58
C VAL A 75 -7.34 2.10 -6.48
N LYS A 76 -6.88 3.31 -6.18
CA LYS A 76 -7.58 4.27 -5.33
C LYS A 76 -7.63 5.61 -6.04
N VAL A 77 -8.81 6.21 -6.09
CA VAL A 77 -9.05 7.54 -6.66
C VAL A 77 -9.71 8.39 -5.58
N ASN A 78 -9.08 9.51 -5.25
CA ASN A 78 -9.56 10.46 -4.25
C ASN A 78 -10.57 11.43 -4.87
N ALA A 79 -11.32 12.15 -4.04
CA ALA A 79 -12.37 13.07 -4.49
C ALA A 79 -11.86 14.22 -5.40
N ASP A 80 -10.58 14.60 -5.28
CA ASP A 80 -9.92 15.58 -6.15
C ASP A 80 -9.46 15.00 -7.51
N GLY A 81 -9.74 13.72 -7.76
CA GLY A 81 -9.33 12.97 -8.94
C GLY A 81 -7.90 12.44 -8.88
N SER A 82 -7.09 12.80 -7.88
CA SER A 82 -5.77 12.18 -7.70
C SER A 82 -5.92 10.68 -7.46
N TRP A 83 -4.95 9.89 -7.89
CA TRP A 83 -5.09 8.44 -7.84
C TRP A 83 -3.77 7.71 -7.65
N THR A 84 -3.87 6.51 -7.09
CA THR A 84 -2.79 5.53 -7.01
C THR A 84 -3.20 4.23 -7.65
N LYS A 85 -2.25 3.57 -8.31
CA LYS A 85 -2.38 2.22 -8.85
C LYS A 85 -1.19 1.40 -8.39
N THR A 86 -1.50 0.34 -7.65
CA THR A 86 -0.52 -0.67 -7.23
C THR A 86 -0.77 -1.92 -8.06
N GLY A 87 0.20 -2.29 -8.87
CA GLY A 87 0.12 -3.51 -9.66
C GLY A 87 0.41 -4.75 -8.83
N ILE A 88 0.06 -5.91 -9.39
CA ILE A 88 0.16 -7.23 -8.72
C ILE A 88 1.59 -7.56 -8.31
N MET A 89 2.57 -6.97 -9.00
CA MET A 89 3.99 -7.15 -8.74
C MET A 89 4.57 -6.03 -7.85
N GLY A 90 3.74 -5.20 -7.23
CA GLY A 90 4.19 -4.13 -6.34
C GLY A 90 4.80 -2.93 -7.07
N GLU A 91 4.65 -2.84 -8.39
CA GLU A 91 4.81 -1.57 -9.11
C GLU A 91 3.76 -0.56 -8.60
N GLU A 92 4.18 0.68 -8.44
CA GLU A 92 3.33 1.73 -7.89
C GLU A 92 3.33 2.92 -8.83
N THR A 93 2.14 3.45 -9.12
CA THR A 93 1.97 4.72 -9.82
C THR A 93 1.08 5.63 -8.99
N ALA A 94 1.48 6.88 -8.82
CA ALA A 94 0.69 7.89 -8.13
C ALA A 94 0.60 9.15 -8.99
N VAL A 95 -0.62 9.67 -9.17
CA VAL A 95 -0.92 10.88 -9.92
C VAL A 95 -1.62 11.87 -8.99
N SER A 96 -1.06 13.05 -8.87
CA SER A 96 -1.57 14.14 -8.04
C SER A 96 -2.67 14.92 -8.76
N ALA A 97 -3.40 15.78 -8.03
CA ALA A 97 -4.52 16.54 -8.57
C ALA A 97 -4.11 17.57 -9.66
N ASP A 98 -2.86 18.02 -9.65
CA ASP A 98 -2.25 18.85 -10.69
C ASP A 98 -1.83 18.05 -11.93
N GLY A 99 -1.95 16.72 -11.90
CA GLY A 99 -1.56 15.81 -12.97
C GLY A 99 -0.08 15.43 -12.94
N SER A 100 0.73 15.98 -12.02
CA SER A 100 2.08 15.48 -11.76
C SER A 100 2.01 14.02 -11.27
N TRP A 101 3.05 13.25 -11.53
CA TRP A 101 2.99 11.82 -11.23
C TRP A 101 4.35 11.19 -10.94
N THR A 102 4.31 10.05 -10.25
CA THR A 102 5.46 9.19 -10.01
C THR A 102 5.13 7.76 -10.42
N HIS A 103 6.16 7.05 -10.90
CA HIS A 103 6.10 5.63 -11.16
C HIS A 103 7.32 4.96 -10.54
N LYS A 104 7.10 3.87 -9.81
CA LYS A 104 8.14 3.03 -9.23
C LYS A 104 7.92 1.61 -9.71
N ALA A 105 8.87 1.09 -10.46
CA ALA A 105 8.89 -0.32 -10.77
C ALA A 105 9.23 -1.13 -9.52
N ARG A 106 8.88 -2.42 -9.53
CA ARG A 106 9.28 -3.38 -8.50
C ARG A 106 10.78 -3.27 -8.20
N ILE A 107 11.11 -3.27 -6.91
CA ILE A 107 12.49 -3.45 -6.43
C ILE A 107 12.85 -4.93 -6.61
N GLU A 108 13.88 -5.19 -7.41
CA GLU A 108 14.45 -6.53 -7.51
C GLU A 108 15.60 -6.66 -6.49
N ILE A 109 15.59 -7.74 -5.71
CA ILE A 109 16.72 -8.07 -4.85
C ILE A 109 17.74 -8.80 -5.75
N ALA A 110 18.91 -8.21 -5.95
CA ALA A 110 20.02 -8.93 -6.58
C ALA A 110 20.77 -9.73 -5.50
N GLU A 111 21.55 -10.74 -5.92
CA GLU A 111 22.39 -11.56 -5.01
C GLU A 111 23.32 -10.74 -4.09
N GLN A 112 23.58 -9.48 -4.43
CA GLN A 112 24.45 -8.58 -3.65
C GLN A 112 23.70 -7.49 -2.84
N GLY A 113 22.37 -7.57 -2.73
CA GLY A 113 21.55 -6.66 -1.92
C GLY A 113 20.38 -6.03 -2.69
N THR A 114 19.72 -5.06 -2.04
CA THR A 114 18.57 -4.35 -2.60
C THR A 114 18.98 -3.49 -3.79
N VAL A 115 18.50 -3.81 -5.00
CA VAL A 115 18.70 -2.97 -6.19
C VAL A 115 17.43 -2.15 -6.41
N GLN A 116 17.56 -0.82 -6.38
CA GLN A 116 16.44 0.06 -6.70
C GLN A 116 15.94 -0.23 -8.12
N GLY A 117 14.62 -0.49 -8.24
CA GLY A 117 13.96 -0.60 -9.54
C GLY A 117 13.94 0.75 -10.27
N PRO A 118 13.69 0.77 -11.58
CA PRO A 118 13.49 2.01 -12.31
C PRO A 118 12.42 2.90 -11.69
N GLN A 119 12.63 4.22 -11.70
CA GLN A 119 11.68 5.20 -11.21
C GLN A 119 11.54 6.37 -12.18
N ALA A 120 10.35 6.97 -12.21
CA ALA A 120 10.08 8.21 -12.93
C ALA A 120 9.32 9.17 -12.01
N LYS A 121 9.62 10.45 -12.15
CA LYS A 121 8.84 11.54 -11.56
C LYS A 121 8.62 12.58 -12.64
N VAL A 122 7.38 13.01 -12.83
CA VAL A 122 6.98 14.07 -13.77
C VAL A 122 6.27 15.14 -12.98
N GLN A 123 6.70 16.38 -13.15
CA GLN A 123 6.12 17.57 -12.54
C GLN A 123 4.93 18.08 -13.37
N ALA A 124 4.14 18.98 -12.78
CA ALA A 124 2.97 19.55 -13.45
C ALA A 124 3.30 20.36 -14.72
N ASP A 125 4.53 20.86 -14.84
CA ASP A 125 5.06 21.56 -16.02
C ASP A 125 5.57 20.60 -17.13
N GLY A 126 5.53 19.29 -16.89
CA GLY A 126 6.05 18.26 -17.79
C GLY A 126 7.55 17.99 -17.63
N GLY A 127 8.24 18.70 -16.74
CA GLY A 127 9.62 18.40 -16.37
C GLY A 127 9.71 17.02 -15.70
N TYR A 128 10.65 16.17 -16.14
CA TYR A 128 10.78 14.81 -15.61
C TYR A 128 12.19 14.43 -15.17
N THR A 129 12.28 13.59 -14.15
CA THR A 129 13.50 12.84 -13.80
C THR A 129 13.25 11.35 -13.93
N THR A 130 14.30 10.59 -14.26
CA THR A 130 14.26 9.13 -14.21
C THR A 130 15.46 8.57 -13.47
N VAL A 131 15.24 7.42 -12.85
CA VAL A 131 16.28 6.62 -12.21
C VAL A 131 16.24 5.26 -12.88
N LYS A 132 17.39 4.80 -13.36
CA LYS A 132 17.57 3.44 -13.90
C LYS A 132 17.70 2.43 -12.77
N LYS A 133 17.56 1.15 -13.12
CA LYS A 133 17.88 0.06 -12.21
C LYS A 133 19.28 0.26 -11.62
N GLY A 134 19.40 0.21 -10.29
CA GLY A 134 20.66 0.47 -9.58
C GLY A 134 20.92 1.93 -9.20
N GLY A 135 19.94 2.82 -9.38
CA GLY A 135 20.00 4.18 -8.81
C GLY A 135 20.68 5.24 -9.67
N GLN A 136 21.13 4.89 -10.88
CA GLN A 136 21.77 5.85 -11.79
C GLN A 136 20.73 6.78 -12.43
N PRO A 137 21.02 8.09 -12.60
CA PRO A 137 20.16 8.98 -13.37
C PRO A 137 19.92 8.46 -14.80
N GLY A 138 18.69 8.56 -15.25
CA GLY A 138 18.28 8.24 -16.61
C GLY A 138 17.86 9.48 -17.40
N THR A 139 17.91 9.38 -18.72
CA THR A 139 17.51 10.43 -19.67
C THR A 139 16.33 10.02 -20.56
N THR A 140 15.80 8.82 -20.37
CA THR A 140 14.71 8.30 -21.19
C THR A 140 13.40 8.97 -20.80
N LYS A 141 12.66 9.49 -21.79
CA LYS A 141 11.31 10.03 -21.58
C LYS A 141 10.41 8.94 -20.98
N PRO A 142 9.80 9.15 -19.81
CA PRO A 142 8.85 8.20 -19.22
C PRO A 142 7.60 8.03 -20.08
N THR A 143 7.01 6.83 -20.03
CA THR A 143 5.69 6.57 -20.62
C THR A 143 4.61 7.12 -19.70
N VAL A 144 3.61 7.82 -20.27
CA VAL A 144 2.48 8.36 -19.52
C VAL A 144 1.64 7.21 -18.92
N PRO A 145 1.32 7.25 -17.62
CA PRO A 145 0.46 6.27 -17.00
C PRO A 145 -0.91 6.20 -17.66
N GLN A 146 -1.45 4.99 -17.77
CA GLN A 146 -2.83 4.80 -18.21
C GLN A 146 -3.78 5.17 -17.08
N MET A 147 -4.81 5.93 -17.41
CA MET A 147 -5.83 6.35 -16.47
C MET A 147 -6.63 5.13 -15.97
N PRO A 148 -6.97 5.05 -14.68
CA PRO A 148 -7.87 4.02 -14.20
C PRO A 148 -9.25 4.12 -14.88
N GLU A 149 -9.88 2.97 -15.12
CA GLU A 149 -11.24 2.92 -15.64
C GLU A 149 -12.22 3.37 -14.56
N LYS A 150 -12.98 4.42 -14.85
CA LYS A 150 -14.01 4.91 -13.95
C LYS A 150 -15.12 3.87 -13.79
N PRO A 151 -15.51 3.50 -12.56
CA PRO A 151 -16.65 2.61 -12.33
C PRO A 151 -17.94 3.15 -12.95
N ALA A 152 -18.85 2.23 -13.31
CA ALA A 152 -20.19 2.55 -13.79
C ALA A 152 -21.13 3.03 -12.65
N ASN A 153 -20.65 3.98 -11.85
CA ASN A 153 -21.41 4.68 -10.81
C ASN A 153 -21.39 6.18 -11.11
N PRO A 154 -22.54 6.86 -11.24
CA PRO A 154 -22.62 8.30 -11.51
C PRO A 154 -21.88 9.18 -10.49
N GLN A 155 -21.78 8.76 -9.23
CA GLN A 155 -21.10 9.51 -8.17
C GLN A 155 -19.58 9.38 -8.25
N ALA A 156 -19.04 8.36 -8.92
CA ALA A 156 -17.59 8.16 -8.98
C ALA A 156 -16.92 9.34 -9.70
N VAL A 157 -15.92 9.95 -9.07
CA VAL A 157 -15.14 11.00 -9.71
C VAL A 157 -14.28 10.46 -10.85
N THR A 158 -14.07 11.28 -11.87
CA THR A 158 -13.18 10.93 -12.98
C THR A 158 -11.72 11.07 -12.52
N PRO A 159 -10.86 10.05 -12.72
CA PRO A 159 -9.45 10.15 -12.37
C PRO A 159 -8.76 11.28 -13.14
N LYS A 160 -7.74 11.86 -12.52
CA LYS A 160 -6.94 12.92 -13.13
C LYS A 160 -6.10 12.36 -14.29
N THR A 161 -6.15 13.04 -15.43
CA THR A 161 -5.25 12.77 -16.56
C THR A 161 -3.80 13.13 -16.15
N PRO A 162 -2.83 12.19 -16.27
CA PRO A 162 -1.44 12.49 -15.98
C PRO A 162 -0.86 13.45 -17.01
N VAL A 163 0.02 14.36 -16.56
CA VAL A 163 0.75 15.27 -17.43
C VAL A 163 1.72 14.50 -18.32
N GLU A 164 1.79 14.89 -19.60
CA GLU A 164 2.77 14.33 -20.51
C GLU A 164 4.17 14.89 -20.21
N PRO A 165 5.19 14.03 -19.99
CA PRO A 165 6.56 14.50 -19.82
C PRO A 165 7.05 15.20 -21.10
N SER A 166 7.72 16.33 -20.96
CA SER A 166 8.14 17.18 -22.10
C SER A 166 9.64 17.43 -22.14
N TYR A 167 10.29 17.68 -20.99
CA TYR A 167 11.74 17.90 -20.89
C TYR A 167 12.36 17.23 -19.66
N ALA A 168 13.59 16.76 -19.81
CA ALA A 168 14.33 16.18 -18.70
C ALA A 168 14.85 17.29 -17.76
N LEU A 169 14.71 17.08 -16.46
CA LEU A 169 15.36 17.87 -15.41
C LEU A 169 16.73 17.24 -15.18
N GLN A 170 17.78 17.95 -15.59
CA GLN A 170 19.17 17.51 -15.45
C GLN A 170 19.71 17.74 -14.04
#